data_AF-A0A522ZRG5-F1
#
_entry.id   AF-A0A522ZRG5-F1
#
_cell.length_a   1.000
_cell.length_b   1.000
_cell.length_c   1.000
_cell.angle_alpha   90.00
_cell.angle_beta   90.00
_cell.angle_gamma   90.00
#
_symmetry.space_group_name_H-M   'P 1'
#
loop_
_entity.id
_entity.type
_entity.pdbx_description
1 polymer ?
#
loop_
_entity_poly.entity_id
_entity_poly.type
_entity_poly.pdbx_seq_one_letter_code
_entity_poly.pdbx_strand_id
1 'polypeptide(L)'
;MKTLTAAIRGTLCAALLVLSGTALAAGNHPITGGPIYFGEPALPTVAAVIQAGGGPANFSFTNALIATLGMPAVQAEMNKLSKTYGEDKVNTSMRMMTFAVQDAIKRAAESQVKLPEAADEKGQKLVTDLVKLGVAPDNTFWVDYLFDRLVTHDLHQQVELDMNAEFGSVPVEETYRIMNQAMYDMAQQLGMKDVKLAPFH
;
A
#
# COMPACT_ATOMS: atom_id res chain seq x y z
N MET A 1 -12.67 -51.30 22.86
CA MET A 1 -11.39 -50.56 22.82
C MET A 1 -11.64 -49.24 22.09
N LYS A 2 -11.60 -48.12 22.81
CA LYS A 2 -11.76 -46.76 22.29
C LYS A 2 -10.38 -46.12 22.25
N THR A 3 -9.83 -45.87 21.07
CA THR A 3 -8.57 -45.13 20.91
C THR A 3 -8.91 -43.66 20.70
N LEU A 4 -8.62 -42.85 21.73
CA LEU A 4 -8.52 -41.40 21.65
C LEU A 4 -7.22 -41.06 20.90
N THR A 5 -7.31 -40.39 19.76
CA THR A 5 -6.15 -39.74 19.13
C THR A 5 -6.26 -38.25 19.41
N ALA A 6 -5.48 -37.79 20.38
CA ALA A 6 -5.33 -36.38 20.71
C ALA A 6 -4.50 -35.69 19.62
N ALA A 7 -5.09 -34.72 18.91
CA ALA A 7 -4.36 -33.83 18.03
C ALA A 7 -3.64 -32.76 18.87
N ILE A 8 -2.32 -32.79 18.81
CA ILE A 8 -1.40 -31.87 19.48
C ILE A 8 -1.59 -30.48 18.88
N ARG A 9 -2.04 -29.54 19.71
CA ARG A 9 -2.01 -28.10 19.42
C ARG A 9 -0.54 -27.62 19.52
N GLY A 10 0.12 -27.47 18.39
CA GLY A 10 1.42 -26.82 18.30
C GLY A 10 1.24 -25.30 18.37
N THR A 11 1.52 -24.71 19.52
CA THR A 11 1.68 -23.26 19.67
C THR A 11 3.01 -22.87 19.05
N LEU A 12 3.00 -22.28 17.85
CA LEU A 12 4.18 -21.66 17.27
C LEU A 12 4.34 -20.27 17.90
N CYS A 13 5.21 -20.15 18.90
CA CYS A 13 5.77 -18.87 19.31
C CYS A 13 6.59 -18.30 18.14
N ALA A 14 5.99 -17.40 17.35
CA ALA A 14 6.77 -16.53 16.48
C ALA A 14 7.50 -15.52 17.37
N ALA A 15 8.81 -15.73 17.55
CA ALA A 15 9.68 -14.75 18.17
C ALA A 15 9.72 -13.51 17.26
N LEU A 16 9.11 -12.42 17.72
CA LEU A 16 9.20 -11.10 17.13
C LEU A 16 10.63 -10.58 17.38
N LEU A 17 11.55 -10.86 16.46
CA LEU A 17 12.87 -10.24 16.42
C LEU A 17 12.67 -8.81 15.89
N VAL A 18 12.58 -7.86 16.81
CA VAL A 18 12.67 -6.43 16.50
C VAL A 18 14.13 -6.16 16.10
N LEU A 19 14.45 -6.33 14.83
CA LEU A 19 15.67 -5.81 14.24
C LEU A 19 15.48 -4.30 14.08
N SER A 20 15.86 -3.55 15.10
CA SER A 20 16.11 -2.11 14.98
C SER A 20 17.36 -1.91 14.12
N GLY A 21 17.18 -1.91 12.80
CA GLY A 21 18.17 -1.43 11.85
C GLY A 21 18.32 0.08 12.03
N THR A 22 19.54 0.55 12.26
CA THR A 22 19.84 1.99 12.27
C THR A 22 19.69 2.54 10.85
N ALA A 23 18.52 3.12 10.55
CA ALA A 23 18.30 3.90 9.34
C ALA A 23 19.02 5.27 9.47
N LEU A 24 19.70 5.69 8.41
CA LEU A 24 20.15 7.08 8.28
C LEU A 24 18.92 7.99 8.29
N ALA A 25 18.96 9.07 9.06
CA ALA A 25 17.89 10.06 9.18
C ALA A 25 17.66 10.80 7.85
N ALA A 26 16.85 10.22 6.96
CA ALA A 26 16.01 10.98 6.04
C ALA A 26 14.83 11.53 6.86
N GLY A 27 14.50 12.82 6.68
CA GLY A 27 13.61 13.55 7.59
C GLY A 27 12.34 12.79 7.97
N ASN A 28 12.07 12.70 9.28
CA ASN A 28 10.89 12.05 9.89
C ASN A 28 9.55 12.79 9.60
N HIS A 29 9.34 13.30 8.38
CA HIS A 29 8.12 14.02 8.03
C HIS A 29 7.50 13.42 6.76
N PRO A 30 6.22 13.06 6.79
CA PRO A 30 5.52 12.55 5.61
C PRO A 30 5.47 13.63 4.55
N ILE A 31 5.66 13.23 3.29
CA ILE A 31 5.75 14.14 2.15
C ILE A 31 4.46 14.95 1.99
N THR A 32 3.32 14.36 2.34
CA THR A 32 2.00 15.00 2.22
C THR A 32 1.57 15.82 3.44
N GLY A 33 2.31 15.75 4.56
CA GLY A 33 1.96 16.44 5.81
C GLY A 33 0.91 15.76 6.69
N GLY A 34 0.54 14.51 6.40
CA GLY A 34 -0.35 13.68 7.22
C GLY A 34 0.29 13.16 8.52
N PRO A 35 -0.41 12.30 9.29
CA PRO A 35 0.19 11.59 10.42
C PRO A 35 1.13 10.46 9.95
N ILE A 36 2.08 10.08 10.82
CA ILE A 36 2.96 8.93 10.62
C ILE A 36 2.41 7.73 11.39
N TYR A 37 2.52 6.53 10.82
CA TYR A 37 2.20 5.28 11.53
C TYR A 37 3.46 4.47 11.87
N PHE A 38 3.69 4.26 13.16
CA PHE A 38 4.82 3.47 13.68
C PHE A 38 4.44 2.06 14.16
N GLY A 39 3.21 1.60 13.88
CA GLY A 39 2.75 0.29 14.31
C GLY A 39 3.11 -0.83 13.34
N GLU A 40 2.59 -2.02 13.63
CA GLU A 40 2.84 -3.22 12.82
C GLU A 40 2.21 -3.13 11.42
N PRO A 41 2.94 -3.55 10.36
CA PRO A 41 2.40 -3.54 9.01
C PRO A 41 1.30 -4.58 8.82
N ALA A 42 0.31 -4.25 8.00
CA ALA A 42 -0.80 -5.13 7.61
C ALA A 42 -0.36 -6.16 6.55
N LEU A 43 0.63 -6.99 6.89
CA LEU A 43 1.28 -7.93 5.95
C LEU A 43 0.31 -8.89 5.22
N PRO A 44 -0.78 -9.42 5.82
CA PRO A 44 -1.76 -10.21 5.07
C PRO A 44 -2.45 -9.42 3.96
N THR A 45 -2.78 -8.14 4.20
CA THR A 45 -3.36 -7.25 3.19
C THR A 45 -2.34 -6.95 2.09
N VAL A 46 -1.06 -6.73 2.44
CA VAL A 46 0.02 -6.58 1.45
C VAL A 46 0.11 -7.81 0.55
N ALA A 47 0.11 -9.01 1.12
CA ALA A 47 0.15 -10.25 0.36
C ALA A 47 -1.08 -10.39 -0.58
N ALA A 48 -2.28 -10.00 -0.13
CA ALA A 48 -3.49 -9.98 -0.96
C ALA A 48 -3.38 -8.98 -2.13
N VAL A 49 -2.84 -7.78 -1.91
CA VAL A 49 -2.59 -6.80 -2.99
C VAL A 49 -1.56 -7.32 -3.99
N ILE A 50 -0.45 -7.88 -3.50
CA ILE A 50 0.58 -8.46 -4.37
C ILE A 50 -0.02 -9.57 -5.22
N GLN A 51 -0.83 -10.45 -4.63
CA GLN A 51 -1.54 -11.50 -5.36
C GLN A 51 -2.49 -10.93 -6.42
N ALA A 52 -3.28 -9.92 -6.07
CA ALA A 52 -4.19 -9.24 -7.02
C ALA A 52 -3.42 -8.59 -8.19
N GLY A 53 -2.20 -8.11 -7.95
CA GLY A 53 -1.32 -7.52 -8.95
C GLY A 53 -0.58 -8.52 -9.84
N GLY A 54 -0.75 -9.84 -9.65
CA GLY A 54 -0.07 -10.88 -10.44
C GLY A 54 1.05 -11.63 -9.70
N GLY A 55 1.20 -11.40 -8.40
CA GLY A 55 2.21 -12.05 -7.55
C GLY A 55 3.54 -11.29 -7.51
N PRO A 56 4.47 -11.69 -6.63
CA PRO A 56 5.66 -10.91 -6.31
C PRO A 56 6.63 -10.71 -7.48
N ALA A 57 6.70 -11.67 -8.42
CA ALA A 57 7.58 -11.59 -9.59
C ALA A 57 6.99 -10.81 -10.77
N ASN A 58 5.66 -10.65 -10.83
CA ASN A 58 4.95 -10.05 -11.97
C ASN A 58 4.02 -8.91 -11.55
N PHE A 59 4.26 -8.31 -10.39
CA PHE A 59 3.37 -7.32 -9.82
C PHE A 59 3.18 -6.14 -10.77
N SER A 60 1.92 -5.76 -10.98
CA SER A 60 1.51 -4.52 -11.64
C SER A 60 0.43 -3.84 -10.81
N PHE A 61 0.65 -2.56 -10.49
CA PHE A 61 -0.31 -1.79 -9.71
C PHE A 61 -1.63 -1.61 -10.47
N THR A 62 -1.57 -1.35 -11.78
CA THR A 62 -2.76 -1.30 -12.64
C THR A 62 -3.53 -2.61 -12.65
N ASN A 63 -2.84 -3.76 -12.71
CA ASN A 63 -3.51 -5.06 -12.65
C ASN A 63 -4.19 -5.27 -11.29
N ALA A 64 -3.54 -4.87 -10.19
CA ALA A 64 -4.14 -4.94 -8.86
C ALA A 64 -5.42 -4.09 -8.77
N LEU A 65 -5.42 -2.87 -9.32
CA LEU A 65 -6.62 -2.03 -9.39
C LEU A 65 -7.72 -2.68 -10.24
N ILE A 66 -7.38 -3.23 -11.41
CA ILE A 66 -8.35 -3.89 -12.29
C ILE A 66 -8.94 -5.14 -11.63
N ALA A 67 -8.11 -5.95 -10.97
CA ALA A 67 -8.53 -7.17 -10.27
C ALA A 67 -9.46 -6.86 -9.09
N THR A 68 -9.37 -5.66 -8.51
CA THR A 68 -10.13 -5.30 -7.32
C THR A 68 -11.38 -4.47 -7.62
N LEU A 69 -11.34 -3.59 -8.62
CA LEU A 69 -12.42 -2.64 -8.95
C LEU A 69 -13.08 -2.89 -10.31
N GLY A 70 -12.42 -3.66 -11.17
CA GLY A 70 -12.83 -3.86 -12.55
C GLY A 70 -12.35 -2.73 -13.48
N MET A 71 -12.07 -3.11 -14.73
CA MET A 71 -11.53 -2.21 -15.75
C MET A 71 -12.36 -0.94 -15.99
N PRO A 72 -13.71 -0.96 -16.02
CA PRO A 72 -14.49 0.26 -16.26
C PRO A 72 -14.28 1.34 -15.18
N ALA A 73 -14.23 0.93 -13.91
CA ALA A 73 -14.02 1.85 -12.79
C ALA A 73 -12.61 2.44 -12.83
N VAL A 74 -11.60 1.60 -13.05
CA VAL A 74 -10.20 2.04 -13.18
C VAL A 74 -10.03 3.00 -14.35
N GLN A 75 -10.60 2.71 -15.52
CA GLN A 75 -10.48 3.60 -16.67
C GLN A 75 -11.18 4.94 -16.45
N ALA A 76 -12.36 4.94 -15.81
CA ALA A 76 -13.07 6.18 -15.48
C ALA A 76 -12.24 7.06 -14.54
N GLU A 77 -11.61 6.46 -13.52
CA GLU A 77 -10.76 7.15 -12.57
C GLU A 77 -9.48 7.67 -13.23
N MET A 78 -8.79 6.85 -14.01
CA MET A 78 -7.61 7.26 -14.78
C MET A 78 -7.94 8.44 -15.71
N ASN A 79 -9.06 8.38 -16.44
CA ASN A 79 -9.48 9.49 -17.29
C ASN A 79 -9.77 10.78 -16.52
N LYS A 80 -10.34 10.67 -15.32
CA LYS A 80 -10.58 11.82 -14.44
C LYS A 80 -9.26 12.41 -13.97
N LEU A 81 -8.36 11.59 -13.41
CA LEU A 81 -7.06 12.01 -12.92
C LEU A 81 -6.21 12.61 -14.05
N SER A 82 -6.22 12.02 -15.25
CA SER A 82 -5.46 12.54 -16.39
C SER A 82 -5.95 13.91 -16.84
N LYS A 83 -7.24 14.23 -16.69
CA LYS A 83 -7.77 15.58 -16.94
C LYS A 83 -7.34 16.59 -15.87
N THR A 84 -7.20 16.15 -14.61
CA THR A 84 -6.82 17.01 -13.49
C THR A 84 -5.32 17.27 -13.43
N TYR A 85 -4.49 16.22 -13.54
CA TYR A 85 -3.06 16.26 -13.29
C TYR A 85 -2.21 16.17 -14.57
N GLY A 86 -2.80 15.72 -15.68
CA GLY A 86 -2.12 15.43 -16.94
C GLY A 86 -1.82 13.93 -17.09
N GLU A 87 -1.98 13.43 -18.31
CA GLU A 87 -1.85 12.00 -18.64
C GLU A 87 -0.47 11.43 -18.34
N ASP A 88 0.60 12.13 -18.73
CA ASP A 88 1.98 11.69 -18.49
C ASP A 88 2.30 11.53 -17.00
N LYS A 89 1.77 12.43 -16.16
CA LYS A 89 1.97 12.36 -14.72
C LYS A 89 1.26 11.17 -14.13
N VAL A 90 -0.01 10.96 -14.46
CA VAL A 90 -0.80 9.82 -13.99
C VAL A 90 -0.18 8.50 -14.43
N ASN A 91 0.23 8.37 -15.69
CA ASN A 91 0.91 7.18 -16.20
C ASN A 91 2.25 6.95 -15.50
N THR A 92 2.99 8.01 -15.17
CA THR A 92 4.23 7.90 -14.40
C THR A 92 3.96 7.48 -12.95
N SER A 93 2.93 8.01 -12.30
CA SER A 93 2.51 7.59 -10.96
C SER A 93 2.15 6.10 -10.91
N MET A 94 1.45 5.57 -11.93
CA MET A 94 1.16 4.13 -11.98
C MET A 94 2.42 3.25 -12.11
N ARG A 95 3.43 3.71 -12.86
CA ARG A 95 4.73 3.04 -12.97
C ARG A 95 5.51 3.12 -11.65
N MET A 96 5.52 4.29 -11.02
CA MET A 96 6.12 4.50 -9.71
C MET A 96 5.49 3.62 -8.64
N MET A 97 4.16 3.50 -8.61
CA MET A 97 3.46 2.62 -7.67
C MET A 97 3.78 1.14 -7.91
N THR A 98 3.96 0.74 -9.18
CA THR A 98 4.42 -0.62 -9.51
C THR A 98 5.84 -0.85 -9.01
N PHE A 99 6.74 0.10 -9.25
CA PHE A 99 8.11 0.06 -8.74
C PHE A 99 8.15 0.03 -7.22
N ALA A 100 7.39 0.88 -6.53
CA ALA A 100 7.37 0.99 -5.07
C ALA A 100 7.04 -0.36 -4.40
N VAL A 101 6.05 -1.08 -4.93
CA VAL A 101 5.71 -2.42 -4.41
C VAL A 101 6.81 -3.43 -4.72
N GLN A 102 7.37 -3.42 -5.92
CA GLN A 102 8.47 -4.33 -6.29
C GLN A 102 9.72 -4.08 -5.43
N ASP A 103 10.06 -2.82 -5.19
CA ASP A 103 11.19 -2.44 -4.35
C ASP A 103 10.93 -2.78 -2.88
N ALA A 104 9.73 -2.54 -2.35
CA ALA A 104 9.34 -2.98 -1.02
C ALA A 104 9.46 -4.51 -0.85
N ILE A 105 9.03 -5.30 -1.84
CA ILE A 105 9.19 -6.77 -1.84
C ILE A 105 10.67 -7.15 -1.79
N LYS A 106 11.49 -6.53 -2.64
CA LYS A 106 12.94 -6.77 -2.69
C LYS A 106 13.60 -6.48 -1.34
N ARG A 107 13.33 -5.31 -0.76
CA ARG A 107 13.91 -4.85 0.52
C ARG A 107 13.43 -5.67 1.71
N ALA A 108 12.16 -6.08 1.72
CA ALA A 108 11.65 -7.02 2.71
C ALA A 108 12.39 -8.37 2.64
N ALA A 109 12.67 -8.89 1.44
CA ALA A 109 13.43 -10.12 1.25
C ALA A 109 14.89 -9.99 1.70
N GLU A 110 15.56 -8.86 1.42
CA GLU A 110 16.91 -8.54 1.92
C GLU A 110 16.96 -8.52 3.46
N SER A 111 15.86 -8.12 4.10
CA SER A 111 15.67 -8.12 5.55
C SER A 111 15.12 -9.45 6.10
N GLN A 112 15.07 -10.51 5.28
CA GLN A 112 14.57 -11.84 5.62
C GLN A 112 13.10 -11.88 6.11
N VAL A 113 12.33 -10.84 5.81
CA VAL A 113 10.89 -10.81 6.08
C VAL A 113 10.18 -11.67 5.05
N LYS A 114 9.41 -12.65 5.52
CA LYS A 114 8.57 -13.48 4.66
C LYS A 114 7.18 -12.88 4.59
N LEU A 115 6.65 -12.76 3.37
CA LEU A 115 5.22 -12.47 3.20
C LEU A 115 4.40 -13.60 3.83
N PRO A 116 3.41 -13.28 4.66
CA PRO A 116 2.49 -14.28 5.18
C PRO A 116 1.56 -14.76 4.07
N GLU A 117 0.67 -15.69 4.42
CA GLU A 117 -0.47 -16.01 3.56
C GLU A 117 -1.30 -14.74 3.30
N ALA A 118 -1.78 -14.62 2.06
CA ALA A 118 -2.65 -13.52 1.67
C ALA A 118 -3.94 -13.58 2.48
N ALA A 119 -4.43 -12.41 2.87
CA ALA A 119 -5.77 -12.28 3.42
C ALA A 119 -6.81 -12.79 2.38
N ASP A 120 -7.90 -13.40 2.84
CA ASP A 120 -8.93 -13.99 1.96
C ASP A 120 -9.71 -12.92 1.15
N GLU A 121 -9.55 -11.65 1.54
CA GLU A 121 -10.13 -10.47 0.93
C GLU A 121 -9.74 -10.30 -0.55
N LYS A 122 -10.77 -10.11 -1.38
CA LYS A 122 -10.64 -9.86 -2.83
C LYS A 122 -11.61 -8.78 -3.27
N GLY A 123 -11.45 -8.29 -4.50
CA GLY A 123 -12.41 -7.36 -5.11
C GLY A 123 -12.58 -6.08 -4.28
N GLN A 124 -13.82 -5.63 -4.17
CA GLN A 124 -14.19 -4.44 -3.42
C GLN A 124 -13.86 -4.52 -1.92
N LYS A 125 -13.87 -5.72 -1.32
CA LYS A 125 -13.50 -5.86 0.10
C LYS A 125 -12.02 -5.52 0.31
N LEU A 126 -11.14 -5.99 -0.57
CA LEU A 126 -9.72 -5.66 -0.51
C LEU A 126 -9.48 -4.16 -0.64
N VAL A 127 -10.16 -3.47 -1.57
CA VAL A 127 -10.03 -2.00 -1.68
C VAL A 127 -10.61 -1.28 -0.47
N THR A 128 -11.74 -1.73 0.05
CA THR A 128 -12.34 -1.17 1.28
C THR A 128 -11.36 -1.24 2.44
N ASP A 129 -10.68 -2.37 2.60
CA ASP A 129 -9.72 -2.55 3.69
C ASP A 129 -8.44 -1.74 3.44
N LEU A 130 -7.99 -1.57 2.19
CA LEU A 130 -6.91 -0.62 1.85
C LEU A 130 -7.28 0.84 2.17
N VAL A 131 -8.48 1.28 1.79
CA VAL A 131 -8.94 2.64 2.13
C VAL A 131 -8.94 2.81 3.65
N LYS A 132 -9.50 1.86 4.41
CA LYS A 132 -9.51 1.92 5.88
C LYS A 132 -8.11 1.96 6.51
N LEU A 133 -7.13 1.31 5.88
CA LEU A 133 -5.74 1.40 6.34
C LEU A 133 -5.23 2.84 6.21
N GLY A 134 -5.48 3.50 5.09
CA GLY A 134 -5.04 4.88 4.85
C GLY A 134 -5.86 5.97 5.54
N VAL A 135 -7.01 5.64 6.13
CA VAL A 135 -7.83 6.61 6.90
C VAL A 135 -7.22 6.82 8.29
N ALA A 136 -6.80 8.05 8.56
CA ALA A 136 -6.31 8.50 9.85
C ALA A 136 -7.45 8.73 10.87
N PRO A 137 -7.15 8.92 12.17
CA PRO A 137 -8.18 9.11 13.21
C PRO A 137 -9.13 10.30 13.01
N ASP A 138 -8.77 11.28 12.19
CA ASP A 138 -9.60 12.44 11.84
C ASP A 138 -10.54 12.18 10.64
N ASN A 139 -10.58 10.93 10.18
CA ASN A 139 -11.25 10.42 8.97
C ASN A 139 -10.65 10.89 7.64
N THR A 140 -9.46 11.50 7.63
CA THR A 140 -8.79 11.89 6.39
C THR A 140 -7.99 10.72 5.83
N PHE A 141 -8.13 10.43 4.54
CA PHE A 141 -7.26 9.47 3.87
C PHE A 141 -5.90 10.11 3.55
N TRP A 142 -4.82 9.43 3.95
CA TRP A 142 -3.45 9.82 3.66
C TRP A 142 -2.67 8.65 3.08
N VAL A 143 -2.05 8.85 1.92
CA VAL A 143 -1.28 7.81 1.23
C VAL A 143 0.01 7.45 1.98
N ASP A 144 0.72 8.42 2.58
CA ASP A 144 1.89 8.11 3.44
C ASP A 144 1.47 7.22 4.61
N TYR A 145 0.35 7.57 5.25
CA TYR A 145 -0.19 6.79 6.37
C TYR A 145 -0.59 5.38 5.94
N LEU A 146 -1.16 5.23 4.73
CA LEU A 146 -1.41 3.92 4.14
C LEU A 146 -0.08 3.14 3.97
N PHE A 147 0.94 3.73 3.38
CA PHE A 147 2.20 3.04 3.09
C PHE A 147 2.97 2.67 4.35
N ASP A 148 3.00 3.54 5.36
CA ASP A 148 3.53 3.22 6.68
C ASP A 148 2.84 1.97 7.28
N ARG A 149 1.52 1.84 7.08
CA ARG A 149 0.75 0.68 7.53
C ARG A 149 0.90 -0.55 6.66
N LEU A 150 1.44 -0.45 5.46
CA LEU A 150 1.69 -1.60 4.58
C LEU A 150 3.11 -2.16 4.80
N VAL A 151 4.12 -1.31 4.95
CA VAL A 151 5.53 -1.77 4.93
C VAL A 151 6.40 -1.32 6.10
N THR A 152 5.86 -0.59 7.09
CA THR A 152 6.56 0.21 8.13
C THR A 152 7.08 1.54 7.61
N HIS A 153 7.17 2.54 8.49
CA HIS A 153 7.65 3.87 8.15
C HIS A 153 9.08 3.88 7.59
N ASP A 154 10.03 3.17 8.23
CA ASP A 154 11.42 3.17 7.80
C ASP A 154 11.60 2.57 6.39
N LEU A 155 10.89 1.47 6.10
CA LEU A 155 10.91 0.86 4.77
C LEU A 155 10.18 1.75 3.74
N HIS A 156 9.07 2.37 4.13
CA HIS A 156 8.36 3.33 3.28
C HIS A 156 9.26 4.51 2.88
N GLN A 157 9.92 5.17 3.82
CA GLN A 157 10.88 6.25 3.53
C GLN A 157 12.00 5.80 2.60
N GLN A 158 12.50 4.58 2.79
CA GLN A 158 13.54 4.04 1.92
C GLN A 158 13.04 3.79 0.49
N VAL A 159 11.80 3.33 0.31
CA VAL A 159 11.17 3.16 -1.01
C VAL A 159 10.98 4.53 -1.68
N GLU A 160 10.63 5.58 -0.95
CA GLU A 160 10.54 6.94 -1.50
C GLU A 160 11.89 7.45 -2.04
N LEU A 161 12.99 7.19 -1.33
CA LEU A 161 14.33 7.53 -1.78
C LEU A 161 14.67 6.81 -3.09
N ASP A 162 14.34 5.53 -3.18
CA ASP A 162 14.57 4.72 -4.38
C ASP A 162 13.72 5.17 -5.56
N MET A 163 12.45 5.51 -5.32
CA MET A 163 11.56 6.08 -6.33
C MET A 163 12.13 7.38 -6.90
N ASN A 164 12.62 8.28 -6.04
CA ASN A 164 13.23 9.52 -6.48
C ASN A 164 14.50 9.27 -7.32
N ALA A 165 15.31 8.28 -6.93
CA ALA A 165 16.52 7.91 -7.66
C ALA A 165 16.20 7.33 -9.06
N GLU A 166 15.18 6.49 -9.17
CA GLU A 166 14.79 5.83 -10.43
C GLU A 166 14.05 6.78 -11.38
N PHE A 167 13.12 7.58 -10.87
CA PHE A 167 12.16 8.29 -11.72
C PHE A 167 12.45 9.77 -11.94
N GLY A 168 13.34 10.39 -11.14
CA GLY A 168 13.94 11.75 -11.10
C GLY A 168 13.27 12.98 -11.79
N SER A 169 12.49 12.78 -12.84
CA SER A 169 11.66 13.72 -13.60
C SER A 169 10.30 14.04 -12.97
N VAL A 170 9.76 13.17 -12.13
CA VAL A 170 8.50 13.39 -11.41
C VAL A 170 8.78 13.26 -9.91
N PRO A 171 8.47 14.27 -9.08
CA PRO A 171 8.61 14.15 -7.63
C PRO A 171 7.65 13.07 -7.09
N VAL A 172 8.11 12.26 -6.13
CA VAL A 172 7.25 11.32 -5.38
C VAL A 172 6.01 12.02 -4.84
N GLU A 173 6.16 13.27 -4.41
CA GLU A 173 5.10 14.17 -3.96
C GLU A 173 3.89 14.24 -4.94
N GLU A 174 4.14 14.32 -6.25
CA GLU A 174 3.06 14.39 -7.25
C GLU A 174 2.29 13.07 -7.35
N THR A 175 3.00 11.94 -7.24
CA THR A 175 2.35 10.63 -7.15
C THR A 175 1.48 10.55 -5.92
N TYR A 176 1.91 11.13 -4.80
CA TYR A 176 1.14 11.08 -3.55
C TYR A 176 -0.12 11.95 -3.62
N ARG A 177 -0.06 13.10 -4.30
CA ARG A 177 -1.25 13.91 -4.64
C ARG A 177 -2.30 13.09 -5.38
N ILE A 178 -1.87 12.48 -6.49
CA ILE A 178 -2.73 11.65 -7.35
C ILE A 178 -3.30 10.48 -6.56
N MET A 179 -2.50 9.81 -5.73
CA MET A 179 -2.95 8.68 -4.91
C MET A 179 -3.93 9.09 -3.81
N ASN A 180 -3.75 10.24 -3.16
CA ASN A 180 -4.72 10.77 -2.19
C ASN A 180 -6.08 11.01 -2.86
N GLN A 181 -6.09 11.65 -4.03
CA GLN A 181 -7.31 11.88 -4.80
C GLN A 181 -7.96 10.55 -5.22
N ALA A 182 -7.19 9.63 -5.82
CA ALA A 182 -7.70 8.37 -6.33
C ALA A 182 -8.32 7.50 -5.23
N MET A 183 -7.64 7.37 -4.09
CA MET A 183 -8.12 6.54 -2.98
C MET A 183 -9.32 7.17 -2.27
N TYR A 184 -9.38 8.50 -2.18
CA TYR A 184 -10.58 9.21 -1.74
C TYR A 184 -11.76 8.95 -2.68
N ASP A 185 -11.56 9.07 -3.99
CA ASP A 185 -12.62 8.85 -4.97
C ASP A 185 -13.14 7.40 -4.93
N MET A 186 -12.24 6.44 -4.77
CA MET A 186 -12.60 5.04 -4.53
C MET A 186 -13.41 4.87 -3.25
N ALA A 187 -13.02 5.52 -2.14
CA ALA A 187 -13.79 5.52 -0.91
C ALA A 187 -15.22 6.03 -1.14
N GLN A 188 -15.37 7.11 -1.91
CA GLN A 188 -16.67 7.68 -2.25
C GLN A 188 -17.52 6.73 -3.10
N GLN A 189 -16.90 6.03 -4.05
CA GLN A 189 -17.57 5.01 -4.90
C GLN A 189 -18.01 3.79 -4.09
N LEU A 190 -17.22 3.39 -3.08
CA LEU A 190 -17.53 2.30 -2.15
C LEU A 190 -18.57 2.69 -1.07
N GLY A 191 -19.06 3.92 -1.08
CA GLY A 191 -20.04 4.41 -0.11
C GLY A 191 -19.45 4.82 1.26
N MET A 192 -18.14 4.95 1.37
CA MET A 192 -17.43 5.38 2.58
C MET A 192 -17.49 6.92 2.73
N LYS A 193 -18.70 7.46 2.90
CA LYS A 193 -18.97 8.91 2.84
C LYS A 193 -18.31 9.74 3.93
N ASP A 194 -17.90 9.11 5.03
CA ASP A 194 -17.23 9.79 6.13
C ASP A 194 -15.72 10.02 5.88
N VAL A 195 -15.16 9.40 4.83
CA VAL A 195 -13.75 9.60 4.45
C VAL A 195 -13.56 10.99 3.85
N LYS A 196 -12.58 11.72 4.36
CA LYS A 196 -12.19 13.06 3.89
C LYS A 196 -10.98 12.96 2.96
N LEU A 197 -10.96 13.86 1.98
CA LEU A 197 -9.82 14.08 1.11
C LEU A 197 -8.73 14.85 1.86
N ALA A 198 -7.48 14.40 1.77
CA ALA A 198 -6.34 15.12 2.32
C ALA A 198 -6.28 16.55 1.74
N PRO A 199 -5.94 17.58 2.54
CA PRO A 199 -5.64 18.92 2.01
C PRO A 199 -4.57 18.90 0.91
N PHE A 200 -3.68 17.93 1.00
CA PHE A 200 -2.67 17.61 0.01
C PHE A 200 -3.21 16.60 -1.01
N HIS A 201 -3.70 17.08 -2.15
CA HIS A 201 -4.08 16.27 -3.32
C HIS A 201 -3.79 17.05 -4.60
#